data_AF-A0A060Y5R2-F1
#
_entry.id   AF-A0A060Y5R2-F1
#
_cell.length_a   1.000
_cell.length_b   1.000
_cell.length_c   1.000
_cell.angle_alpha   90.00
_cell.angle_beta   90.00
_cell.angle_gamma   90.00
#
_symmetry.space_group_name_H-M   'P 1'
#
loop_
_entity.id
_entity.type
_entity.pdbx_description
1 polymer ?
#
loop_
_entity_poly.entity_id
_entity_poly.type
_entity_poly.pdbx_seq_one_letter_code
_entity_poly.pdbx_strand_id
1 'polypeptide(L)'
;MYCQSVLLPKWTIYIYITHTLGLHLSRAQVKKLLNKPVVRESCYYRKLTDAAKDEAAPSFSEGLLDNLLGNRALLPMFVSRGQAALAEAEASESGGGSSLIVYNGAMVDVGSMMQKLDKSEKAREEIEQKLMVQDSKMVEDTKQILQLVSANRVLSKDLEEVKGTLGQTENNLRTTEEQNTVYHNQLSKTLNNLGNAMNELQGVLKKVRLIDWLTDFFVDMSGAPSGQGL
;
A
#
# COMPACT_ATOMS: atom_id res chain seq x y z
N MET A 1 -15.45 3.16 0.86
CA MET A 1 -15.60 1.72 0.59
C MET A 1 -14.87 0.95 1.67
N TYR A 2 -15.56 -0.02 2.25
CA TYR A 2 -15.22 -0.88 3.38
C TYR A 2 -13.71 -1.13 3.62
N CYS A 3 -13.18 -0.57 4.72
CA CYS A 3 -11.99 -1.13 5.34
C CYS A 3 -12.40 -2.47 5.96
N GLN A 4 -12.01 -3.53 5.27
CA GLN A 4 -12.08 -4.92 5.71
C GLN A 4 -11.63 -4.99 7.18
N SER A 5 -12.60 -5.18 8.08
CA SER A 5 -12.35 -5.60 9.46
C SER A 5 -11.70 -6.98 9.40
N VAL A 6 -10.38 -7.01 9.24
CA VAL A 6 -9.58 -8.21 9.42
C VAL A 6 -9.83 -8.62 10.87
N LEU A 7 -10.60 -9.69 11.01
CA LEU A 7 -10.93 -10.33 12.26
C LEU A 7 -9.63 -10.89 12.84
N LEU A 8 -8.79 -10.01 13.40
CA LEU A 8 -7.60 -10.41 14.09
C LEU A 8 -8.06 -11.31 15.24
N PRO A 9 -7.54 -12.54 15.34
CA PRO A 9 -7.92 -13.42 16.43
C PRO A 9 -7.69 -12.67 17.74
N LYS A 10 -8.67 -12.69 18.66
CA LYS A 10 -8.64 -11.92 19.93
C LYS A 10 -7.27 -11.99 20.64
N TRP A 11 -6.57 -13.11 20.49
CA TRP A 11 -5.19 -13.35 20.91
C TRP A 11 -4.15 -12.30 20.46
N THR A 12 -4.24 -11.77 19.24
CA THR A 12 -3.28 -10.77 18.72
C THR A 12 -3.39 -9.45 19.46
N ILE A 13 -4.61 -9.04 19.81
CA ILE A 13 -4.87 -7.83 20.61
C ILE A 13 -4.29 -8.00 22.02
N TYR A 14 -4.48 -9.16 22.64
CA TYR A 14 -3.93 -9.41 23.99
C TYR A 14 -2.40 -9.47 24.01
N ILE A 15 -1.77 -10.06 23.00
CA ILE A 15 -0.30 -10.06 22.86
C ILE A 15 0.23 -8.62 22.76
N TYR A 16 -0.42 -7.79 21.92
CA TYR A 16 -0.08 -6.39 21.75
C TYR A 16 -0.17 -5.61 23.08
N ILE A 17 -1.24 -5.84 23.86
CA ILE A 17 -1.40 -5.21 25.17
C ILE A 17 -0.29 -5.65 26.14
N THR A 18 0.05 -6.94 26.22
CA THR A 18 1.13 -7.41 27.12
C THR A 18 2.48 -6.82 26.77
N HIS A 19 2.81 -6.69 25.48
CA HIS A 19 4.06 -6.04 25.05
C HIS A 19 4.06 -4.54 25.31
N THR A 20 2.91 -3.87 25.13
CA THR A 20 2.77 -2.43 25.45
C THR A 20 2.95 -2.17 26.96
N LEU A 21 2.56 -3.13 27.81
CA LEU A 21 2.78 -3.08 29.25
C LEU A 21 4.21 -3.52 29.68
N GLY A 22 5.12 -3.76 28.72
CA GLY A 22 6.51 -4.17 29.00
C GLY A 22 6.67 -5.64 29.41
N LEU A 23 5.63 -6.45 29.29
CA LEU A 23 5.66 -7.87 29.62
C LEU A 23 6.02 -8.68 28.36
N HIS A 24 7.29 -9.06 28.25
CA HIS A 24 7.80 -9.90 27.17
C HIS A 24 7.53 -11.39 27.42
N LEU A 25 6.25 -11.75 27.40
CA LEU A 25 5.80 -13.12 27.64
C LEU A 25 5.69 -13.90 26.32
N SER A 26 6.11 -15.16 26.35
CA SER A 26 5.91 -16.11 25.25
C SER A 26 4.43 -16.37 25.01
N ARG A 27 4.08 -16.73 23.76
CA ARG A 27 2.72 -17.09 23.35
C ARG A 27 2.07 -18.15 24.24
N ALA A 28 2.86 -19.09 24.78
CA ALA A 28 2.37 -20.11 25.71
C ALA A 28 2.06 -19.54 27.12
N GLN A 29 2.81 -18.54 27.57
CA GLN A 29 2.59 -17.85 28.85
C GLN A 29 1.36 -16.94 28.78
N VAL A 30 1.20 -16.22 27.67
CA VAL A 30 0.00 -15.42 27.38
C VAL A 30 -1.25 -16.32 27.35
N LYS A 31 -1.17 -17.50 26.71
CA LYS A 31 -2.24 -18.52 26.75
C LYS A 31 -2.55 -19.02 28.16
N LYS A 32 -1.54 -19.30 28.99
CA LYS A 32 -1.74 -19.75 30.38
C LYS A 32 -2.35 -18.66 31.28
N LEU A 33 -2.00 -17.40 31.06
CA LEU A 33 -2.58 -16.25 31.78
C LEU A 33 -4.03 -16.00 31.39
N LEU A 34 -4.35 -16.04 30.09
CA LEU A 34 -5.71 -15.84 29.59
C LEU A 34 -6.66 -17.00 29.93
N ASN A 35 -6.15 -18.25 29.95
CA ASN A 35 -6.93 -19.43 30.35
C ASN A 35 -7.09 -19.58 31.86
N LYS A 36 -6.41 -18.77 32.67
CA LYS A 36 -6.74 -18.62 34.09
C LYS A 36 -7.79 -17.52 34.18
N PRO A 37 -9.08 -17.84 34.33
CA PRO A 37 -10.05 -16.81 34.70
C PRO A 37 -9.69 -16.32 36.10
N VAL A 38 -8.87 -15.27 36.19
CA VAL A 38 -8.74 -14.46 37.41
C VAL A 38 -9.97 -13.54 37.43
N VAL A 39 -11.12 -14.16 37.66
CA VAL A 39 -12.39 -13.48 37.96
C VAL A 39 -12.49 -13.39 39.48
N ARG A 40 -11.51 -12.78 40.14
CA ARG A 40 -11.68 -12.53 41.57
C ARG A 40 -11.29 -11.16 42.07
N GLU A 41 -10.47 -10.40 41.35
CA GLU A 41 -10.22 -9.01 41.71
C GLU A 41 -10.10 -8.17 40.45
N SER A 42 -11.23 -7.56 40.04
CA SER A 42 -11.22 -6.47 39.08
C SER A 42 -10.33 -5.37 39.64
N CYS A 43 -9.17 -5.13 39.01
CA CYS A 43 -8.27 -4.07 39.41
C CYS A 43 -8.97 -2.72 39.20
N TYR A 44 -9.46 -2.11 40.29
CA TYR A 44 -9.99 -0.76 40.27
C TYR A 44 -8.82 0.22 40.23
N TYR A 45 -8.29 0.49 39.04
CA TYR A 45 -7.17 1.43 38.81
C TYR A 45 -7.41 2.81 39.47
N ARG A 46 -8.69 3.19 39.56
CA ARG A 46 -9.18 4.41 40.19
C ARG A 46 -8.90 4.48 41.71
N LYS A 47 -8.90 3.34 42.42
CA LYS A 47 -8.59 3.30 43.87
C LYS A 47 -7.10 3.49 44.18
N LEU A 48 -6.21 3.23 43.21
CA LEU A 48 -4.77 3.45 43.34
C LEU A 48 -4.33 4.87 42.98
N THR A 49 -5.12 5.57 42.17
CA THR A 49 -4.78 6.90 41.65
C THR A 49 -5.53 8.02 42.36
N ASP A 50 -6.74 7.77 42.84
CA ASP A 50 -7.55 8.72 43.61
C ASP A 50 -7.38 8.50 45.13
N ALA A 51 -6.16 8.56 45.65
CA ALA A 51 -5.98 8.73 47.10
C ALA A 51 -6.44 10.14 47.48
N ALA A 52 -7.73 10.29 47.80
CA ALA A 52 -8.23 11.46 48.49
C ALA A 52 -7.48 11.55 49.83
N LYS A 53 -6.77 12.65 49.99
CA LYS A 53 -6.17 13.08 51.25
C LYS A 53 -7.30 13.13 52.28
N ASP A 54 -7.16 12.35 53.35
CA ASP A 54 -8.05 12.26 54.52
C ASP A 54 -9.21 11.27 54.41
N GLU A 55 -8.97 10.02 54.81
CA GLU A 55 -9.93 9.13 55.49
C GLU A 55 -9.15 7.97 56.14
N ALA A 56 -9.62 7.53 57.31
CA ALA A 56 -8.88 6.66 58.23
C ALA A 56 -8.52 5.29 57.62
N ALA A 57 -7.37 4.74 58.06
CA ALA A 57 -6.89 3.43 57.66
C ALA A 57 -8.00 2.36 57.81
N PRO A 58 -8.24 1.48 56.81
CA PRO A 58 -9.15 0.36 56.98
C PRO A 58 -8.56 -0.53 58.07
N SER A 59 -9.32 -0.77 59.14
CA SER A 59 -8.96 -1.77 60.15
C SER A 59 -8.96 -3.14 59.47
N PHE A 60 -7.77 -3.66 59.17
CA PHE A 60 -7.61 -5.05 58.75
C PHE A 60 -7.86 -5.94 59.97
N SER A 61 -8.87 -6.81 59.87
CA SER A 61 -9.17 -7.79 60.89
C SER A 61 -8.01 -8.78 61.04
N GLU A 62 -7.66 -9.05 62.29
CA GLU A 62 -6.47 -9.80 62.75
C GLU A 62 -6.37 -11.25 62.24
N GLY A 63 -7.41 -11.77 61.58
CA GLY A 63 -7.43 -13.11 60.97
C GLY A 63 -6.74 -13.25 59.62
N LEU A 64 -6.35 -12.17 58.93
CA LEU A 64 -5.67 -12.24 57.62
C LEU A 64 -4.13 -12.36 57.73
N LEU A 65 -3.57 -12.05 58.91
CA LEU A 65 -2.12 -11.95 59.10
C LEU A 65 -1.42 -13.31 59.02
N ASP A 66 -2.12 -14.40 59.36
CA ASP A 66 -1.56 -15.76 59.42
C ASP A 66 -1.28 -16.36 58.02
N ASN A 67 -1.84 -15.76 56.96
CA ASN A 67 -1.60 -16.18 55.57
C ASN A 67 -0.47 -15.40 54.86
N LEU A 68 0.18 -14.44 55.53
CA LEU A 68 1.28 -13.65 54.96
C LEU A 68 2.67 -14.28 55.15
N LEU A 69 2.76 -15.43 55.81
CA LEU A 69 4.04 -16.12 56.04
C LEU A 69 4.63 -16.81 54.80
N GLY A 70 3.86 -16.94 53.72
CA GLY A 70 4.31 -17.26 52.35
C GLY A 70 5.52 -18.20 52.21
N ASN A 71 6.34 -17.94 51.19
CA ASN A 71 7.52 -18.75 50.86
C ASN A 71 8.75 -18.47 51.76
N ARG A 72 8.54 -17.93 52.97
CA ARG A 72 9.65 -17.55 53.87
C ARG A 72 10.55 -18.74 54.25
N ALA A 73 10.00 -19.95 54.22
CA ALA A 73 10.72 -21.20 54.43
C ALA A 73 11.55 -21.67 53.21
N LEU A 74 11.36 -21.07 52.02
CA LEU A 74 12.11 -21.40 50.80
C LEU A 74 13.27 -20.43 50.54
N LEU A 75 13.38 -19.37 51.34
CA LEU A 75 14.52 -18.46 51.30
C LEU A 75 15.69 -19.10 52.05
N PRO A 76 16.92 -19.13 51.49
CA PRO A 76 18.10 -19.53 52.22
C PRO A 76 18.21 -18.71 53.50
N MET A 77 17.94 -19.32 54.65
CA MET A 77 18.18 -18.66 55.92
C MET A 77 19.69 -18.51 56.06
N PHE A 78 20.19 -17.28 55.92
CA PHE A 78 21.53 -16.95 56.39
C PHE A 78 21.52 -17.09 57.91
N VAL A 79 21.79 -18.31 58.36
CA VAL A 79 22.27 -18.57 59.70
C VAL A 79 23.58 -17.81 59.78
N SER A 80 23.65 -16.83 60.67
CA SER A 80 24.88 -16.16 61.07
C SER A 80 25.81 -17.19 61.72
N ARG A 81 26.39 -18.08 60.90
CA ARG A 81 27.45 -19.00 61.32
C ARG A 81 28.72 -18.20 61.27
N GLY A 82 28.98 -17.52 62.39
CA GLY A 82 30.30 -16.99 62.68
C GLY A 82 31.34 -18.09 62.46
N GLN A 83 32.42 -17.70 61.78
CA GLN A 83 33.76 -18.24 61.91
C GLN A 83 33.89 -19.76 61.75
N ALA A 84 34.10 -20.19 60.50
CA ALA A 84 35.19 -21.10 60.12
C ALA A 84 34.93 -21.60 58.69
N ALA A 85 35.90 -21.35 57.81
CA ALA A 85 36.10 -21.91 56.46
C ALA A 85 36.07 -20.88 55.33
N LEU A 86 37.12 -20.05 55.24
CA LEU A 86 37.69 -19.67 53.96
C LEU A 86 39.21 -19.68 54.12
N ALA A 87 39.76 -20.90 54.01
CA ALA A 87 41.12 -21.09 53.56
C ALA A 87 41.10 -21.13 52.03
N GLU A 88 42.03 -20.40 51.44
CA GLU A 88 42.56 -20.52 50.08
C GLU A 88 41.63 -20.18 48.91
N ALA A 89 41.81 -18.95 48.40
CA ALA A 89 41.76 -18.68 46.97
C ALA A 89 42.86 -17.67 46.64
N GLU A 90 43.85 -18.20 45.93
CA GLU A 90 45.06 -17.59 45.41
C GLU A 90 44.84 -16.36 44.51
N ALA A 91 45.94 -15.64 44.33
CA ALA A 91 46.08 -14.42 43.57
C ALA A 91 45.49 -14.48 42.14
N SER A 92 44.74 -13.43 41.79
CA SER A 92 44.73 -12.90 40.43
C SER A 92 44.68 -11.38 40.49
N GLU A 93 45.71 -10.81 39.90
CA GLU A 93 45.92 -9.40 39.70
C GLU A 93 44.77 -8.77 38.92
N SER A 94 44.09 -7.83 39.55
CA SER A 94 43.59 -6.60 38.94
C SER A 94 43.05 -5.74 40.07
N GLY A 95 43.62 -4.55 40.28
CA GLY A 95 43.33 -3.65 41.41
C GLY A 95 41.85 -3.26 41.57
N GLY A 96 41.05 -4.11 42.20
CA GLY A 96 39.59 -3.94 42.34
C GLY A 96 39.06 -4.04 43.78
N GLY A 97 39.94 -4.09 44.78
CA GLY A 97 39.53 -4.20 46.20
C GLY A 97 38.93 -2.93 46.82
N SER A 98 38.89 -1.80 46.10
CA SER A 98 38.48 -0.50 46.65
C SER A 98 37.08 -0.04 46.25
N SER A 99 36.32 -0.82 45.47
CA SER A 99 35.03 -0.38 44.93
C SER A 99 33.80 -0.84 45.72
N LEU A 100 34.01 -1.64 46.76
CA LEU A 100 32.97 -2.17 47.64
C LEU A 100 32.89 -1.30 48.89
N ILE A 101 31.80 -0.55 49.06
CA ILE A 101 31.58 0.35 50.21
C ILE A 101 30.34 -0.06 50.98
N VAL A 102 30.29 0.20 52.29
CA VAL A 102 29.09 0.00 53.09
C VAL A 102 28.27 1.29 53.07
N TYR A 103 27.08 1.26 52.50
CA TYR A 103 26.13 2.38 52.42
C TYR A 103 24.82 1.97 53.10
N ASN A 104 24.36 2.75 54.08
CA ASN A 104 23.18 2.44 54.90
C ASN A 104 23.19 1.01 55.50
N GLY A 105 24.37 0.52 55.92
CA GLY A 105 24.53 -0.82 56.48
C GLY A 105 24.51 -1.97 55.46
N ALA A 106 24.33 -1.67 54.16
CA ALA A 106 24.41 -2.64 53.07
C ALA A 106 25.73 -2.52 52.32
N MET A 107 26.27 -3.66 51.88
CA MET A 107 27.49 -3.72 51.07
C MET A 107 27.13 -3.40 49.60
N VAL A 108 27.73 -2.36 49.04
CA VAL A 108 27.44 -1.82 47.70
C VAL A 108 28.70 -1.81 46.85
N ASP A 109 28.62 -2.45 45.68
CA ASP A 109 29.66 -2.41 44.64
C ASP A 109 29.42 -1.24 43.70
N VAL A 110 30.14 -0.14 43.93
CA VAL A 110 30.05 1.09 43.12
C VAL A 110 30.60 0.85 41.71
N GLY A 111 31.53 -0.08 41.53
CA GLY A 111 32.22 -0.33 40.28
C GLY A 111 31.30 -1.04 39.30
N SER A 112 30.55 -2.04 39.78
CA SER A 112 29.47 -2.66 39.02
C SER A 112 28.36 -1.67 38.67
N MET A 113 28.01 -0.76 39.58
CA MET A 113 27.01 0.28 39.32
C MET A 113 27.46 1.25 38.22
N MET A 114 28.71 1.73 38.29
CA MET A 114 29.31 2.60 37.29
C MET A 114 29.35 1.91 35.91
N GLN A 115 29.78 0.64 35.87
CA GLN A 115 29.84 -0.12 34.62
C GLN A 115 28.46 -0.33 33.99
N LYS A 116 27.42 -0.55 34.79
CA LYS A 116 26.03 -0.66 34.30
C LYS A 116 25.52 0.69 33.77
N LEU A 117 25.87 1.78 34.44
CA LEU A 117 25.53 3.14 34.00
C LEU A 117 26.20 3.44 32.66
N ASP A 118 27.49 3.16 32.49
CA ASP A 118 28.20 3.35 31.21
C ASP A 118 27.59 2.55 30.07
N LYS A 119 27.20 1.29 30.32
CA LYS A 119 26.52 0.45 29.32
C LYS A 119 25.15 1.02 28.95
N SER A 120 24.40 1.50 29.94
CA SER A 120 23.09 2.13 29.73
C SER A 120 23.23 3.43 28.96
N GLU A 121 24.24 4.24 29.25
CA GLU A 121 24.46 5.52 28.58
C GLU A 121 24.82 5.32 27.11
N LYS A 122 25.70 4.35 26.80
CA LYS A 122 25.99 3.96 25.41
C LYS A 122 24.75 3.45 24.67
N ALA A 123 23.90 2.66 25.32
CA ALA A 123 22.66 2.19 24.72
C ALA A 123 21.67 3.34 24.46
N ARG A 124 21.63 4.33 25.37
CA ARG A 124 20.81 5.55 25.21
C ARG A 124 21.29 6.36 24.01
N GLU A 125 22.60 6.60 23.90
CA GLU A 125 23.20 7.32 22.78
C GLU A 125 22.95 6.61 21.43
N GLU A 126 23.06 5.27 21.38
CA GLU A 126 22.76 4.51 20.16
C GLU A 126 21.30 4.64 19.72
N ILE A 127 20.35 4.62 20.68
CA ILE A 127 18.92 4.81 20.39
C ILE A 127 18.67 6.24 19.88
N GLU A 128 19.30 7.24 20.48
CA GLU A 128 19.19 8.64 20.07
C GLU A 128 19.69 8.85 18.63
N GLN A 129 20.85 8.27 18.29
CA GLN A 129 21.37 8.29 16.92
C GLN A 129 20.42 7.61 15.92
N LYS A 130 19.88 6.43 16.27
CA LYS A 130 18.91 5.73 15.42
C LYS A 130 17.65 6.57 15.20
N LEU A 131 17.19 7.28 16.22
CA LEU A 131 16.02 8.15 16.13
C LEU A 131 16.27 9.34 15.19
N MET A 132 17.45 9.98 15.26
CA MET A 132 17.84 11.05 14.34
C MET A 132 17.90 10.58 12.87
N VAL A 133 18.44 9.39 12.63
CA VAL A 133 18.49 8.80 11.28
C VAL A 133 17.09 8.50 10.77
N GLN A 134 16.22 7.95 11.62
CA GLN A 134 14.84 7.62 11.24
C GLN A 134 14.02 8.88 10.94
N ASP A 135 14.19 9.95 11.71
CA ASP A 135 13.51 11.22 11.48
C ASP A 135 13.94 11.86 10.14
N SER A 136 15.25 11.87 9.88
CA SER A 136 15.80 12.34 8.59
C SER A 136 15.27 11.52 7.41
N LYS A 137 15.18 10.20 7.58
CA LYS A 137 14.61 9.32 6.54
C LYS A 137 13.12 9.59 6.31
N MET A 138 12.35 9.80 7.37
CA MET A 138 10.92 10.11 7.27
C MET A 138 10.67 11.41 6.50
N VAL A 139 11.51 12.43 6.69
CA VAL A 139 11.44 13.69 5.93
C VAL A 139 11.69 13.45 4.44
N GLU A 140 12.71 12.66 4.08
CA GLU A 140 13.00 12.36 2.67
C GLU A 140 11.90 11.47 2.04
N ASP A 141 11.40 10.47 2.76
CA ASP A 141 10.29 9.63 2.30
C ASP A 141 9.03 10.48 2.06
N THR A 142 8.74 11.45 2.94
CA THR A 142 7.62 12.39 2.77
C THR A 142 7.78 13.24 1.52
N LYS A 143 8.99 13.73 1.25
CA LYS A 143 9.31 14.48 0.03
C LYS A 143 9.15 13.62 -1.22
N GLN A 144 9.62 12.36 -1.20
CA GLN A 144 9.43 11.43 -2.31
C GLN A 144 7.95 11.13 -2.57
N ILE A 145 7.14 10.94 -1.52
CA ILE A 145 5.69 10.76 -1.63
C ILE A 145 5.06 11.98 -2.31
N LEU A 146 5.40 13.21 -1.89
CA LEU A 146 4.87 14.42 -2.50
C LEU A 146 5.25 14.55 -3.98
N GLN A 147 6.50 14.20 -4.33
CA GLN A 147 6.95 14.18 -5.72
C GLN A 147 6.14 13.16 -6.55
N LEU A 148 5.99 11.93 -6.05
CA LEU A 148 5.21 10.88 -6.72
C LEU A 148 3.74 11.27 -6.90
N VAL A 149 3.11 11.86 -5.87
CA VAL A 149 1.73 12.38 -5.95
C VAL A 149 1.61 13.46 -7.03
N SER A 150 2.56 14.38 -7.09
CA SER A 150 2.56 15.44 -8.10
C SER A 150 2.72 14.89 -9.52
N ALA A 151 3.64 13.93 -9.72
CA ALA A 151 3.87 13.28 -11.00
C ALA A 151 2.65 12.46 -11.44
N ASN A 152 2.03 11.71 -10.54
CA ASN A 152 0.82 10.94 -10.82
C ASN A 152 -0.35 11.85 -11.22
N ARG A 153 -0.47 13.04 -10.59
CA ARG A 153 -1.45 14.06 -10.96
C ARG A 153 -1.24 14.58 -12.38
N VAL A 154 0.01 14.80 -12.78
CA VAL A 154 0.36 15.24 -14.16
C VAL A 154 0.01 14.14 -15.15
N LEU A 155 0.50 12.92 -14.93
CA LEU A 155 0.22 11.77 -15.80
C LEU A 155 -1.29 11.50 -15.94
N SER A 156 -2.07 11.69 -14.88
CA SER A 156 -3.53 11.53 -14.93
C SER A 156 -4.21 12.57 -15.84
N LYS A 157 -3.68 13.80 -15.87
CA LYS A 157 -4.19 14.86 -16.76
C LYS A 157 -3.82 14.57 -18.21
N ASP A 158 -2.56 14.21 -18.46
CA ASP A 158 -2.07 13.88 -19.80
C ASP A 158 -2.85 12.69 -20.40
N LEU A 159 -3.17 11.69 -19.57
CA LEU A 159 -3.98 10.55 -19.99
C LEU A 159 -5.40 10.96 -20.41
N GLU A 160 -6.00 11.92 -19.71
CA GLU A 160 -7.33 12.43 -20.08
C GLU A 160 -7.29 13.27 -21.36
N GLU A 161 -6.24 14.08 -21.54
CA GLU A 161 -6.00 14.84 -22.78
C GLU A 161 -5.80 13.90 -23.98
N VAL A 162 -4.98 12.86 -23.83
CA VAL A 162 -4.76 11.85 -24.89
C VAL A 162 -6.06 11.12 -25.23
N LYS A 163 -6.88 10.76 -24.24
CA LYS A 163 -8.21 10.19 -24.51
C LYS A 163 -9.12 11.15 -25.27
N GLY A 164 -9.11 12.43 -24.91
CA GLY A 164 -9.88 13.46 -25.61
C GLY A 164 -9.47 13.61 -27.07
N THR A 165 -8.16 13.72 -27.33
CA THR A 165 -7.61 13.83 -28.70
C THR A 165 -7.86 12.57 -29.53
N LEU A 166 -7.77 11.38 -28.92
CA LEU A 166 -8.12 10.12 -29.58
C LEU A 166 -9.60 10.11 -30.00
N GLY A 167 -10.52 10.42 -29.09
CA GLY A 167 -11.95 10.45 -29.40
C GLY A 167 -12.30 11.50 -30.46
N GLN A 168 -11.62 12.65 -30.48
CA GLN A 168 -11.77 13.64 -31.55
C GLN A 168 -11.28 13.10 -32.89
N THR A 169 -10.12 12.43 -32.90
CA THR A 169 -9.53 11.85 -34.12
C THR A 169 -10.41 10.73 -34.69
N GLU A 170 -10.95 9.86 -33.85
CA GLU A 170 -11.90 8.80 -34.24
C GLU A 170 -13.17 9.38 -34.86
N ASN A 171 -13.74 10.44 -34.27
CA ASN A 171 -14.90 11.12 -34.83
C ASN A 171 -14.60 11.75 -36.19
N ASN A 172 -13.43 12.40 -36.34
CA ASN A 172 -13.00 12.99 -37.61
C ASN A 172 -12.80 11.91 -38.69
N LEU A 173 -12.22 10.76 -38.31
CA LEU A 173 -12.05 9.62 -39.20
C LEU A 173 -13.41 9.10 -39.68
N ARG A 174 -14.36 8.88 -38.77
CA ARG A 174 -15.73 8.46 -39.13
C ARG A 174 -16.38 9.42 -40.12
N THR A 175 -16.31 10.73 -39.88
CA THR A 175 -16.85 11.73 -40.81
C THR A 175 -16.16 11.69 -42.18
N THR A 176 -14.84 11.49 -42.20
CA THR A 176 -14.08 11.39 -43.45
C THR A 176 -14.45 10.12 -44.23
N GLU A 177 -14.65 8.99 -43.54
CA GLU A 177 -15.12 7.74 -44.14
C GLU A 177 -16.52 7.90 -44.73
N GLU A 178 -17.45 8.51 -43.99
CA GLU A 178 -18.79 8.83 -44.47
C GLU A 178 -18.72 9.69 -45.76
N GLN A 179 -17.91 10.74 -45.77
CA GLN A 179 -17.71 11.57 -46.97
C GLN A 179 -17.13 10.76 -48.14
N ASN A 180 -16.17 9.89 -47.89
CA ASN A 180 -15.58 9.02 -48.92
C ASN A 180 -16.66 8.09 -49.54
N THR A 181 -17.52 7.50 -48.71
CA THR A 181 -18.63 6.67 -49.23
C THR A 181 -19.60 7.50 -50.10
N VAL A 182 -19.88 8.75 -49.72
CA VAL A 182 -20.73 9.65 -50.52
C VAL A 182 -20.08 9.94 -51.87
N TYR A 183 -18.80 10.29 -51.90
CA TYR A 183 -18.08 10.55 -53.14
C TYR A 183 -18.02 9.31 -54.05
N HIS A 184 -17.73 8.14 -53.48
CA HIS A 184 -17.71 6.89 -54.23
C HIS A 184 -19.09 6.58 -54.86
N ASN A 185 -20.17 6.79 -54.10
CA ASN A 185 -21.54 6.62 -54.60
C ASN A 185 -21.88 7.62 -55.72
N GLN A 186 -21.48 8.88 -55.59
CA GLN A 186 -21.69 9.91 -56.62
C GLN A 186 -20.91 9.60 -57.89
N LEU A 187 -19.65 9.16 -57.76
CA LEU A 187 -18.80 8.77 -58.88
C LEU A 187 -19.40 7.58 -59.64
N SER A 188 -19.83 6.55 -58.91
CA SER A 188 -20.49 5.37 -59.50
C SER A 188 -21.79 5.73 -60.23
N LYS A 189 -22.64 6.58 -59.64
CA LYS A 189 -23.85 7.10 -60.30
C LYS A 189 -23.52 7.85 -61.59
N THR A 190 -22.51 8.71 -61.56
CA THR A 190 -22.09 9.50 -62.73
C THR A 190 -21.53 8.60 -63.82
N LEU A 191 -20.71 7.61 -63.46
CA LEU A 191 -20.17 6.62 -64.40
C LEU A 191 -21.28 5.83 -65.09
N ASN A 192 -22.27 5.33 -64.33
CA ASN A 192 -23.41 4.61 -64.88
C ASN A 192 -24.26 5.49 -65.81
N ASN A 193 -24.53 6.74 -65.40
CA ASN A 193 -25.27 7.68 -66.22
C ASN A 193 -24.54 7.99 -67.54
N LEU A 194 -23.23 8.21 -67.49
CA LEU A 194 -22.41 8.43 -68.68
C LEU A 194 -22.37 7.19 -69.58
N GLY A 195 -22.25 6.00 -68.99
CA GLY A 195 -22.33 4.73 -69.72
C GLY A 195 -23.68 4.58 -70.45
N ASN A 196 -24.79 4.91 -69.78
CA ASN A 196 -26.12 4.90 -70.38
C ASN A 196 -26.22 5.90 -71.54
N ALA A 197 -25.81 7.16 -71.33
CA ALA A 197 -25.83 8.18 -72.38
C ALA A 197 -24.96 7.79 -73.60
N MET A 198 -23.80 7.19 -73.36
CA MET A 198 -22.93 6.67 -74.43
C MET A 198 -23.60 5.53 -75.21
N ASN A 199 -24.26 4.61 -74.52
CA ASN A 199 -25.01 3.52 -75.15
C ASN A 199 -26.19 4.05 -76.00
N GLU A 200 -26.91 5.05 -75.49
CA GLU A 200 -27.98 5.74 -76.24
C GLU A 200 -27.43 6.42 -77.50
N LEU A 201 -26.34 7.18 -77.40
CA LEU A 201 -25.68 7.82 -78.54
C LEU A 201 -25.20 6.80 -79.58
N GLN A 202 -24.60 5.68 -79.14
CA GLN A 202 -24.25 4.58 -80.06
C GLN A 202 -25.49 4.00 -80.74
N GLY A 203 -26.61 3.88 -80.03
CA GLY A 203 -27.89 3.44 -80.59
C GLY A 203 -28.39 4.39 -81.68
N VAL A 204 -28.35 5.71 -81.44
CA VAL A 204 -28.71 6.74 -82.43
C VAL A 204 -27.78 6.68 -83.64
N LEU A 205 -26.46 6.58 -83.42
CA LEU A 205 -25.48 6.52 -84.51
C LEU A 205 -25.69 5.30 -85.42
N LYS A 206 -26.02 4.14 -84.83
CA LYS A 206 -26.38 2.92 -85.60
C LYS A 206 -27.62 3.15 -86.46
N LYS A 207 -28.66 3.82 -85.91
CA LYS A 207 -29.88 4.15 -86.65
C LYS A 207 -29.60 5.12 -87.80
N VAL A 208 -28.80 6.17 -87.58
CA VAL A 208 -28.41 7.12 -88.63
C VAL A 208 -27.70 6.41 -89.77
N ARG A 209 -26.71 5.57 -89.48
CA ARG A 209 -26.01 4.76 -90.51
C ARG A 209 -26.97 3.85 -91.30
N LEU A 210 -27.98 3.29 -90.63
CA LEU A 210 -28.98 2.46 -91.30
C LEU A 210 -29.87 3.29 -92.23
N ILE A 211 -30.23 4.52 -91.84
CA ILE A 211 -31.00 5.45 -92.68
C ILE A 211 -30.17 5.89 -93.88
N ASP A 212 -28.89 6.23 -93.70
CA ASP A 212 -27.99 6.59 -94.79
C ASP A 212 -27.91 5.45 -95.81
N TRP A 213 -27.71 4.20 -95.36
CA TRP A 213 -27.70 3.01 -96.21
C TRP A 213 -29.02 2.81 -96.98
N LEU A 214 -30.17 2.99 -96.31
CA LEU A 214 -31.48 2.89 -96.96
C LEU A 214 -31.69 3.99 -98.01
N THR A 215 -31.19 5.19 -97.75
CA THR A 215 -31.31 6.34 -98.66
C THR A 215 -30.48 6.10 -99.91
N ASP A 216 -29.22 5.68 -99.76
CA ASP A 216 -28.33 5.31 -100.87
C ASP A 216 -28.93 4.17 -101.72
N PHE A 217 -29.46 3.13 -101.08
CA PHE A 217 -30.12 2.02 -101.76
C PHE A 217 -31.35 2.48 -102.59
N PHE A 218 -32.15 3.41 -102.06
CA PHE A 218 -33.32 3.93 -102.77
C PHE A 218 -32.93 4.87 -103.92
N VAL A 219 -31.87 5.66 -103.74
CA VAL A 219 -31.29 6.50 -104.80
C VAL A 219 -30.78 5.63 -105.95
N ASP A 220 -30.03 4.56 -105.66
CA ASP A 220 -29.56 3.58 -106.66
C ASP A 220 -30.71 2.92 -107.42
N MET A 221 -31.82 2.62 -106.74
CA MET A 221 -33.04 2.08 -107.37
C MET A 221 -33.79 3.11 -108.23
N SER A 222 -33.67 4.41 -107.92
CA SER A 222 -34.32 5.51 -108.65
C SER A 222 -33.49 6.05 -109.83
N GLY A 223 -32.20 5.73 -109.88
CA GLY A 223 -31.30 6.04 -110.98
C GLY A 223 -31.62 5.24 -112.24
N ALA A 224 -32.58 5.71 -113.03
CA ALA A 224 -32.78 5.23 -114.40
C ALA A 224 -31.57 5.61 -115.28
N PRO A 225 -31.12 4.74 -116.21
CA PRO A 225 -30.08 5.10 -117.17
C PRO A 225 -30.66 6.12 -118.16
N SER A 226 -30.31 7.40 -118.01
CA SER A 226 -30.51 8.39 -119.07
C SER A 226 -29.58 8.03 -120.23
N GLY A 227 -30.19 7.77 -121.38
CA GLY A 227 -29.59 7.12 -122.54
C GLY A 227 -28.33 7.78 -123.08
N GLN A 228 -27.38 6.93 -123.46
CA GLN A 228 -26.53 7.18 -124.62
C GLN A 228 -27.32 6.75 -125.86
N GLY A 229 -27.44 7.62 -126.85
CA GLY A 229 -28.04 7.26 -128.14
C GLY A 229 -28.41 8.45 -129.01
N LEU A 230 -27.38 9.01 -129.65
CA LEU A 230 -27.36 9.88 -130.85
C LEU A 230 -28.08 11.24 -130.79
#